data_AF-A0A950E3B1-F1
#
_entry.id   AF-A0A950E3B1-F1
#
_cell.length_a   1.000
_cell.length_b   1.000
_cell.length_c   1.000
_cell.angle_alpha   90.00
_cell.angle_beta   90.00
_cell.angle_gamma   90.00
#
_symmetry.space_group_name_H-M   'P 1'
#
loop_
_entity.id
_entity.type
_entity.pdbx_description
1 polymer ?
#
loop_
_entity_poly.entity_id
_entity_poly.type
_entity_poly.pdbx_seq_one_letter_code
_entity_poly.pdbx_strand_id
1 'polypeptide(L)'
;MNLRLERGVLIRRLAPAALMPAGAFAVHQLRYWLAFGNRTGLELAAQGHSYLHSLVPWVVLLIALACGAFLLTLGRALGGRTSLPRYTLSFCSLWLLCAACLVAVYVTQELLEGLFLTGHPGGVIGVFGYGGWWSIPAALAVGLVLAAAFHGARRVLHAVAERAAQPAVLAARAPVVAHVRLNPLLPALAPLADGWSGRGPPRG
;
A
#
# COMPACT_ATOMS: atom_id res chain seq x y z
N MET A 1 -11.73 -26.82 1.70
CA MET A 1 -11.51 -25.95 0.52
C MET A 1 -11.30 -24.51 1.02
N ASN A 2 -10.05 -24.04 1.22
CA ASN A 2 -9.69 -22.59 1.28
C ASN A 2 -8.21 -22.22 1.60
N LEU A 3 -7.31 -23.18 1.86
CA LEU A 3 -5.90 -22.84 2.20
C LEU A 3 -5.12 -22.10 1.08
N ARG A 4 -5.47 -22.30 -0.19
CA ARG A 4 -4.81 -21.62 -1.33
C ARG A 4 -5.25 -20.16 -1.50
N LEU A 5 -6.51 -19.85 -1.21
CA LEU A 5 -7.05 -18.48 -1.28
C LEU A 5 -6.50 -17.63 -0.12
N GLU A 6 -6.44 -18.19 1.09
CA GLU A 6 -5.85 -17.58 2.29
C GLU A 6 -4.36 -17.22 2.07
N ARG A 7 -3.55 -18.16 1.54
CA ARG A 7 -2.13 -17.89 1.21
C ARG A 7 -1.94 -16.77 0.20
N GLY A 8 -2.77 -16.73 -0.85
CA GLY A 8 -2.68 -15.70 -1.89
C GLY A 8 -2.96 -14.29 -1.36
N VAL A 9 -3.90 -14.15 -0.43
CA VAL A 9 -4.22 -12.88 0.23
C VAL A 9 -3.10 -12.45 1.18
N LEU A 10 -2.53 -13.39 1.94
CA LEU A 10 -1.45 -13.11 2.89
C LEU A 10 -0.18 -12.62 2.16
N ILE A 11 0.24 -13.32 1.10
CA ILE A 11 1.41 -12.96 0.30
C ILE A 11 1.25 -11.58 -0.33
N ARG A 12 0.07 -11.26 -0.88
CA ARG A 12 -0.21 -9.92 -1.44
C ARG A 12 -0.17 -8.80 -0.41
N ARG A 13 -0.52 -9.09 0.85
CA ARG A 13 -0.50 -8.11 1.95
C ARG A 13 0.90 -7.88 2.51
N LEU A 14 1.76 -8.91 2.49
CA LEU A 14 3.11 -8.87 3.04
C LEU A 14 4.19 -8.47 2.02
N ALA A 15 3.98 -8.75 0.74
CA ALA A 15 4.95 -8.46 -0.32
C ALA A 15 5.47 -7.00 -0.32
N PRO A 16 4.63 -5.97 -0.09
CA PRO A 16 5.14 -4.59 -0.04
C PRO A 16 5.99 -4.29 1.20
N ALA A 17 5.73 -4.96 2.33
CA ALA A 17 6.52 -4.80 3.55
C ALA A 17 7.89 -5.48 3.43
N ALA A 18 7.98 -6.53 2.60
CA ALA A 18 9.22 -7.25 2.31
C ALA A 18 10.23 -6.45 1.46
N LEU A 19 9.80 -5.34 0.84
CA LEU A 19 10.70 -4.48 0.06
C LEU A 19 11.71 -3.72 0.92
N MET A 20 11.37 -3.41 2.17
CA MET A 20 12.27 -2.68 3.07
C MET A 20 13.49 -3.50 3.49
N PRO A 21 13.38 -4.78 3.91
CA PRO A 21 14.54 -5.63 4.14
C PRO A 21 15.45 -5.75 2.91
N ALA A 22 14.88 -5.94 1.72
CA ALA A 22 15.65 -6.00 0.48
C ALA A 22 16.37 -4.67 0.19
N GLY A 23 15.70 -3.54 0.42
CA GLY A 23 16.30 -2.21 0.30
C GLY A 23 17.44 -1.98 1.30
N ALA A 24 17.27 -2.38 2.56
CA ALA A 24 18.30 -2.26 3.58
C ALA A 24 19.53 -3.11 3.23
N PHE A 25 19.32 -4.34 2.76
CA PHE A 25 20.40 -5.18 2.24
C PHE A 25 21.11 -4.52 1.06
N ALA A 26 20.38 -3.95 0.10
CA ALA A 26 20.96 -3.27 -1.04
C ALA A 26 21.79 -2.04 -0.63
N VAL A 27 21.32 -1.23 0.32
CA VAL A 27 22.07 -0.08 0.87
C VAL A 27 23.37 -0.56 1.51
N HIS A 28 23.30 -1.62 2.31
CA HIS A 28 24.48 -2.18 2.98
C HIS A 28 25.51 -2.67 1.96
N GLN A 29 25.09 -3.46 0.97
CA GLN A 29 26.00 -3.94 -0.10
C GLN A 29 26.58 -2.79 -0.93
N LEU A 30 25.74 -1.81 -1.30
CA LEU A 30 26.19 -0.66 -2.10
C LEU A 30 27.19 0.19 -1.32
N ARG A 31 27.00 0.39 -0.01
CA ARG A 31 27.98 1.06 0.86
C ARG A 31 29.32 0.35 0.81
N TYR A 32 29.34 -0.97 1.00
CA TYR A 32 30.58 -1.76 0.97
C TYR A 32 31.28 -1.69 -0.39
N TRP A 33 30.52 -1.72 -1.48
CA TRP A 33 31.09 -1.57 -2.82
C TRP A 33 31.67 -0.17 -3.05
N LEU A 34 30.97 0.89 -2.63
CA LEU A 34 31.44 2.27 -2.75
C LEU A 34 32.65 2.57 -1.85
N ALA A 35 32.72 1.97 -0.67
CA ALA A 35 33.79 2.18 0.29
C ALA A 35 35.07 1.39 -0.04
N PHE A 36 34.94 0.14 -0.52
CA PHE A 36 36.08 -0.79 -0.62
C PHE A 36 36.32 -1.34 -2.04
N GLY A 37 35.40 -1.14 -2.99
CA GLY A 37 35.54 -1.53 -4.39
C GLY A 37 35.91 -3.00 -4.59
N ASN A 38 37.06 -3.27 -5.21
CA ASN A 38 37.50 -4.65 -5.49
C ASN A 38 37.92 -5.44 -4.24
N ARG A 39 38.06 -4.79 -3.07
CA ARG A 39 38.44 -5.45 -1.82
C ARG A 39 37.24 -5.92 -0.99
N THR A 40 36.01 -5.65 -1.43
CA THR A 40 34.79 -5.98 -0.69
C THR A 40 34.70 -7.46 -0.29
N GLY A 41 35.17 -8.38 -1.14
CA GLY A 41 35.13 -9.82 -0.84
C GLY A 41 36.01 -10.25 0.34
N LEU A 42 37.15 -9.58 0.55
CA LEU A 42 38.06 -9.90 1.65
C LEU A 42 37.51 -9.41 3.00
N GLU A 43 36.94 -8.20 3.02
CA GLU A 43 36.31 -7.63 4.22
C GLU A 43 35.03 -8.39 4.61
N LEU A 44 34.20 -8.77 3.62
CA LEU A 44 33.00 -9.58 3.87
C LEU A 44 33.35 -11.00 4.37
N ALA A 45 34.43 -11.61 3.86
CA ALA A 45 34.86 -12.93 4.31
C ALA A 45 35.38 -12.90 5.76
N ALA A 46 36.07 -11.83 6.15
CA ALA A 46 36.55 -11.65 7.52
C ALA A 46 35.39 -11.47 8.53
N GLN A 47 34.29 -10.83 8.13
CA GLN A 47 33.13 -10.56 8.99
C GLN A 47 32.01 -11.63 8.88
N GLY A 48 31.95 -12.39 7.79
CA GLY A 48 30.82 -13.25 7.45
C GLY A 48 30.59 -14.44 8.38
N HIS A 49 31.60 -14.91 9.10
CA HIS A 49 31.47 -16.06 10.02
C HIS A 49 30.87 -15.70 11.38
N SER A 50 31.04 -14.47 11.87
CA SER A 50 30.41 -14.01 13.12
C SER A 50 28.92 -13.70 12.93
N TYR A 51 28.52 -13.34 11.71
CA TYR A 51 27.15 -12.94 11.39
C TYR A 51 26.12 -14.08 11.55
N LEU A 52 26.51 -15.33 11.27
CA LEU A 52 25.61 -16.49 11.32
C LEU A 52 25.14 -16.87 12.74
N HIS A 53 25.89 -16.48 13.77
CA HIS A 53 25.54 -16.73 15.17
C HIS A 53 24.99 -15.49 15.89
N SER A 54 24.87 -14.36 15.18
CA SER A 54 24.49 -13.09 15.77
C SER A 54 22.97 -12.85 15.74
N LEU A 55 22.42 -12.24 16.79
CA LEU A 55 21.03 -11.78 16.83
C LEU A 55 20.77 -10.56 15.94
N VAL A 56 21.83 -9.85 15.55
CA VAL A 56 21.78 -8.60 14.78
C VAL A 56 20.99 -8.72 13.46
N PRO A 57 21.26 -9.70 12.55
CA PRO A 57 20.48 -9.85 11.32
C PRO A 57 18.97 -9.97 11.53
N TRP A 58 18.56 -10.68 12.58
CA TRP A 58 17.16 -10.95 12.86
C TRP A 58 16.46 -9.70 13.39
N VAL A 59 17.11 -8.96 14.29
CA VAL A 59 16.58 -7.68 14.80
C VAL A 59 16.42 -6.68 13.65
N VAL A 60 17.43 -6.58 12.79
CA VAL A 60 17.44 -5.68 11.63
C VAL A 60 16.33 -6.04 10.64
N LEU A 61 16.15 -7.33 10.35
CA LEU A 61 15.06 -7.81 9.51
C LEU A 61 13.69 -7.40 10.08
N LEU A 62 13.49 -7.56 11.39
CA LEU A 62 12.26 -7.16 12.07
C LEU A 62 12.02 -5.65 11.99
N ILE A 63 13.05 -4.83 12.21
CA ILE A 63 12.96 -3.37 12.08
C ILE A 63 12.60 -2.98 10.66
N ALA A 64 13.27 -3.57 9.66
CA ALA A 64 12.99 -3.27 8.26
C ALA A 64 11.55 -3.65 7.87
N LEU A 65 11.05 -4.80 8.35
CA LEU A 65 9.64 -5.19 8.19
C LEU A 65 8.68 -4.21 8.88
N ALA A 66 9.00 -3.77 10.10
CA ALA A 66 8.21 -2.80 10.84
C ALA A 66 8.16 -1.44 10.12
N CYS A 67 9.29 -0.96 9.59
CA CYS A 67 9.34 0.24 8.75
C CYS A 67 8.49 0.06 7.48
N GLY A 68 8.58 -1.09 6.81
CA GLY A 68 7.74 -1.41 5.65
C GLY A 68 6.25 -1.37 5.99
N ALA A 69 5.86 -2.00 7.10
CA ALA A 69 4.49 -1.97 7.59
C ALA A 69 4.03 -0.54 7.92
N PHE A 70 4.88 0.26 8.57
CA PHE A 70 4.62 1.67 8.88
C PHE A 70 4.40 2.52 7.62
N LEU A 71 5.22 2.36 6.59
CA LEU A 71 5.05 3.07 5.31
C LEU A 71 3.70 2.73 4.66
N LEU A 72 3.29 1.46 4.74
CA LEU A 72 2.01 1.00 4.20
C LEU A 72 0.83 1.54 5.01
N THR A 73 0.90 1.53 6.34
CA THR A 73 -0.18 2.07 7.19
C THR A 73 -0.29 3.57 7.02
N LEU A 74 0.83 4.30 6.95
CA LEU A 74 0.87 5.73 6.70
C LEU A 74 0.26 6.07 5.33
N GLY A 75 0.65 5.34 4.28
CA GLY A 75 0.08 5.51 2.95
C GLY A 75 -1.44 5.27 2.89
N ARG A 76 -1.94 4.30 3.68
CA ARG A 76 -3.39 4.03 3.82
C ARG A 76 -4.11 5.11 4.62
N ALA A 77 -3.53 5.57 5.72
CA ALA A 77 -4.10 6.58 6.60
C ALA A 77 -4.27 7.91 5.86
N LEU A 78 -3.26 8.32 5.09
CA LEU A 78 -3.31 9.55 4.29
C LEU A 78 -4.24 9.40 3.08
N GLY A 79 -4.43 8.18 2.57
CA GLY A 79 -5.28 7.90 1.41
C GLY A 79 -6.79 8.01 1.65
N GLY A 80 -7.27 8.01 2.90
CA GLY A 80 -8.69 8.21 3.27
C GLY A 80 -9.64 7.07 2.85
N ARG A 81 -10.65 6.79 3.69
CA ARG A 81 -11.61 5.67 3.54
C ARG A 81 -12.97 6.05 2.93
N THR A 82 -13.13 7.24 2.35
CA THR A 82 -14.41 7.70 1.81
C THR A 82 -14.19 8.47 0.50
N SER A 83 -14.85 7.99 -0.57
CA SER A 83 -15.13 8.68 -1.84
C SER A 83 -14.09 9.70 -2.36
N LEU A 84 -13.32 9.27 -3.37
CA LEU A 84 -12.40 10.02 -4.24
C LEU A 84 -11.12 10.58 -3.53
N PRO A 85 -9.95 9.94 -3.71
CA PRO A 85 -8.74 10.27 -2.96
C PRO A 85 -8.01 11.49 -3.53
N ARG A 86 -7.89 12.58 -2.76
CA ARG A 86 -7.07 13.75 -3.13
C ARG A 86 -5.77 13.93 -2.34
N TYR A 87 -5.48 13.13 -1.32
CA TYR A 87 -4.24 13.26 -0.54
C TYR A 87 -3.42 11.97 -0.49
N THR A 88 -2.88 11.59 -1.63
CA THR A 88 -1.79 10.62 -1.70
C THR A 88 -0.48 11.32 -1.32
N LEU A 89 0.40 10.71 -0.49
CA LEU A 89 1.77 11.22 -0.30
C LEU A 89 2.37 11.60 -1.65
N SER A 90 3.00 12.78 -1.73
CA SER A 90 3.73 13.16 -2.93
C SER A 90 4.86 12.15 -3.18
N PHE A 91 5.24 11.95 -4.44
CA PHE A 91 6.34 11.06 -4.79
C PHE A 91 7.63 11.45 -4.04
N CYS A 92 7.91 12.74 -3.96
CA CYS A 92 9.07 13.28 -3.24
C CYS A 92 9.01 12.94 -1.74
N SER A 93 7.86 13.12 -1.09
CA SER A 93 7.67 12.77 0.32
C SER A 93 7.88 11.27 0.57
N LEU A 94 7.35 10.41 -0.31
CA LEU A 94 7.53 8.96 -0.21
C LEU A 94 8.99 8.55 -0.41
N TRP A 95 9.68 9.17 -1.36
CA TRP A 95 11.11 8.96 -1.60
C TRP A 95 11.95 9.31 -0.36
N LEU A 96 11.78 10.53 0.16
CA LEU A 96 12.52 10.98 1.34
C LEU A 96 12.23 10.10 2.55
N LEU A 97 10.98 9.66 2.72
CA LEU A 97 10.61 8.77 3.82
C LEU A 97 11.23 7.38 3.66
N CYS A 98 11.26 6.80 2.46
CA CYS A 98 11.95 5.54 2.20
C CYS A 98 13.45 5.67 2.48
N ALA A 99 14.09 6.73 1.99
CA ALA A 99 15.51 6.99 2.24
C ALA A 99 15.79 7.16 3.74
N ALA A 100 14.96 7.91 4.47
CA ALA A 100 15.10 8.09 5.91
C ALA A 100 14.95 6.77 6.68
N CYS A 101 13.97 5.93 6.32
CA CYS A 101 13.82 4.60 6.92
C CYS A 101 15.04 3.71 6.65
N LEU A 102 15.61 3.75 5.43
CA LEU A 102 16.80 2.99 5.09
C LEU A 102 18.03 3.45 5.89
N VAL A 103 18.23 4.76 6.05
CA VAL A 103 19.29 5.31 6.91
C VAL A 103 19.08 4.88 8.36
N ALA A 104 17.86 4.94 8.88
CA ALA A 104 17.57 4.52 10.25
C ALA A 104 17.86 3.03 10.49
N VAL A 105 17.52 2.17 9.51
CA VAL A 105 17.87 0.73 9.56
C VAL A 105 19.39 0.57 9.56
N TYR A 106 20.10 1.26 8.67
CA TYR A 106 21.56 1.23 8.60
C TYR A 106 22.24 1.66 9.90
N VAL A 107 21.85 2.82 10.45
CA VAL A 107 22.39 3.32 11.72
C VAL A 107 22.15 2.29 12.82
N THR A 108 20.97 1.67 12.85
CA THR A 108 20.66 0.62 13.82
C THR A 108 21.53 -0.61 13.64
N GLN A 109 21.81 -1.03 12.39
CA GLN A 109 22.73 -2.14 12.09
C GLN A 109 24.11 -1.88 12.69
N GLU A 110 24.71 -0.75 12.36
CA GLU A 110 26.06 -0.39 12.81
C GLU A 110 26.14 -0.24 14.34
N LEU A 111 25.12 0.35 14.96
CA LEU A 111 25.08 0.45 16.43
C LEU A 111 24.96 -0.92 17.09
N LEU A 112 24.12 -1.82 16.56
CA LEU A 112 24.01 -3.17 17.10
C LEU A 112 25.29 -3.98 16.87
N GLU A 113 25.94 -3.83 15.73
CA GLU A 113 27.25 -4.44 15.46
C GLU A 113 28.31 -3.93 16.45
N GLY A 114 28.37 -2.61 16.70
CA GLY A 114 29.28 -2.03 17.69
C GLY A 114 28.98 -2.44 19.14
N LEU A 115 27.74 -2.81 19.47
CA LEU A 115 27.35 -3.30 20.81
C LEU A 115 27.64 -4.79 21.00
N PHE A 116 27.44 -5.61 19.97
CA PHE A 116 27.48 -7.07 20.08
C PHE A 116 28.73 -7.74 19.50
N LEU A 117 29.49 -7.06 18.64
CA LEU A 117 30.72 -7.60 18.05
C LEU A 117 31.94 -6.95 18.70
N THR A 118 32.65 -7.74 19.52
CA THR A 118 33.89 -7.32 20.16
C THR A 118 34.94 -6.92 19.12
N GLY A 119 35.45 -5.68 19.23
CA GLY A 119 36.45 -5.13 18.30
C GLY A 119 35.89 -4.24 17.19
N HIS A 120 34.57 -4.09 17.06
CA HIS A 120 33.98 -3.10 16.14
C HIS A 120 33.94 -1.69 16.76
N PRO A 121 34.21 -0.63 15.97
CA PRO A 121 34.03 0.74 16.44
C PRO A 121 32.55 1.00 16.76
N GLY A 122 32.25 1.35 18.00
CA GLY A 122 30.89 1.72 18.40
C GLY A 122 30.55 3.19 18.11
N GLY A 123 29.27 3.51 18.27
CA GLY A 123 28.78 4.90 18.22
C GLY A 123 28.91 5.55 16.83
N VAL A 124 29.14 6.87 16.83
CA VAL A 124 29.18 7.69 15.59
C VAL A 124 30.33 7.27 14.66
N ILE A 125 31.46 6.83 15.22
CA ILE A 125 32.60 6.36 14.45
C ILE A 125 32.29 5.03 13.75
N GLY A 126 31.52 4.15 14.37
CA GLY A 126 30.99 2.95 13.69
C GLY A 126 30.10 3.30 12.51
N VAL A 127 29.16 4.23 12.73
CA VAL A 127 28.15 4.62 11.73
C VAL A 127 28.74 5.36 10.53
N PHE A 128 29.70 6.27 10.73
CA PHE A 128 30.22 7.13 9.67
C PHE A 128 31.67 6.85 9.27
N GLY A 129 32.41 6.10 10.09
CA GLY A 129 33.76 5.63 9.76
C GLY A 129 33.75 4.56 8.67
N TYR A 130 34.93 4.25 8.14
CA TYR A 130 35.13 3.15 7.17
C TYR A 130 34.17 3.18 5.96
N GLY A 131 33.84 4.38 5.48
CA GLY A 131 32.93 4.58 4.35
C GLY A 131 31.44 4.59 4.72
N GLY A 132 31.09 4.64 6.00
CA GLY A 132 29.71 4.71 6.48
C GLY A 132 28.90 5.86 5.90
N TRP A 133 29.53 6.99 5.57
CA TRP A 133 28.86 8.12 4.93
C TRP A 133 28.23 7.80 3.56
N TRP A 134 28.75 6.78 2.84
CA TRP A 134 28.18 6.33 1.56
C TRP A 134 26.79 5.70 1.71
N SER A 135 26.39 5.32 2.92
CA SER A 135 25.04 4.83 3.20
C SER A 135 23.96 5.86 2.88
N ILE A 136 24.25 7.16 3.02
CA ILE A 136 23.29 8.25 2.73
C ILE A 136 22.96 8.32 1.23
N PRO A 137 23.93 8.51 0.30
CA PRO A 137 23.63 8.52 -1.12
C PRO A 137 23.09 7.16 -1.62
N ALA A 138 23.55 6.04 -1.05
CA ALA A 138 22.99 4.73 -1.34
C ALA A 138 21.50 4.63 -0.94
N ALA A 139 21.14 5.09 0.26
CA ALA A 139 19.77 5.11 0.75
C ALA A 139 18.88 6.06 -0.07
N LEU A 140 19.40 7.20 -0.53
CA LEU A 140 18.68 8.08 -1.44
C LEU A 140 18.39 7.39 -2.78
N ALA A 141 19.37 6.72 -3.38
CA ALA A 141 19.20 6.00 -4.63
C ALA A 141 18.22 4.82 -4.51
N VAL A 142 18.39 3.97 -3.49
CA VAL A 142 17.48 2.83 -3.24
C VAL A 142 16.09 3.32 -2.84
N GLY A 143 16.00 4.36 -2.01
CA GLY A 143 14.73 4.98 -1.62
C GLY A 143 13.95 5.50 -2.82
N LEU A 144 14.63 6.01 -3.85
CA LEU A 144 13.99 6.47 -5.09
C LEU A 144 13.36 5.29 -5.85
N VAL A 145 14.08 4.17 -5.94
CA VAL A 145 13.58 2.94 -6.56
C VAL A 145 12.37 2.41 -5.79
N LEU A 146 12.42 2.39 -4.46
CA LEU A 146 11.30 1.97 -3.62
C LEU A 146 10.08 2.88 -3.80
N ALA A 147 10.26 4.19 -3.79
CA ALA A 147 9.18 5.14 -4.02
C ALA A 147 8.55 4.97 -5.42
N ALA A 148 9.37 4.73 -6.46
CA ALA A 148 8.89 4.43 -7.80
C ALA A 148 8.10 3.11 -7.83
N ALA A 149 8.57 2.07 -7.16
CA ALA A 149 7.87 0.79 -7.06
C ALA A 149 6.52 0.93 -6.35
N PHE A 150 6.48 1.62 -5.21
CA PHE A 150 5.23 1.87 -4.47
C PHE A 150 4.26 2.74 -5.27
N HIS A 151 4.73 3.80 -5.90
CA HIS A 151 3.88 4.69 -6.70
C HIS A 151 3.36 4.01 -7.97
N GLY A 152 4.21 3.22 -8.64
CA GLY A 152 3.85 2.40 -9.79
C GLY A 152 2.81 1.35 -9.43
N ALA A 153 3.00 0.62 -8.33
CA ALA A 153 2.03 -0.36 -7.83
C ALA A 153 0.66 0.29 -7.58
N ARG A 154 0.63 1.50 -7.00
CA ARG A 154 -0.61 2.25 -6.81
C ARG A 154 -1.30 2.60 -8.13
N ARG A 155 -0.56 3.08 -9.13
CA ARG A 155 -1.12 3.40 -10.45
C ARG A 155 -1.71 2.17 -11.13
N VAL A 156 -1.02 1.03 -11.06
CA VAL A 156 -1.54 -0.24 -11.60
C VAL A 156 -2.81 -0.67 -10.89
N LEU A 157 -2.84 -0.60 -9.54
CA LEU A 157 -4.02 -0.94 -8.77
C LEU A 157 -5.21 -0.02 -9.08
N HIS A 158 -4.97 1.29 -9.23
CA HIS A 158 -6.01 2.24 -9.65
C HIS A 158 -6.54 1.92 -11.05
N ALA A 159 -5.66 1.69 -12.03
CA ALA A 159 -6.07 1.36 -13.40
C ALA A 159 -6.87 0.05 -13.48
N VAL A 160 -6.48 -0.96 -12.69
CA VAL A 160 -7.23 -2.22 -12.60
C VAL A 160 -8.58 -2.02 -11.93
N ALA A 161 -8.64 -1.24 -10.85
CA ALA A 161 -9.90 -0.94 -10.14
C ALA A 161 -10.88 -0.15 -11.03
N GLU A 162 -10.39 0.84 -11.78
CA GLU A 162 -11.21 1.61 -12.73
C GLU A 162 -11.77 0.71 -13.84
N ARG A 163 -10.94 -0.15 -14.44
CA ARG A 163 -11.39 -1.12 -15.45
C ARG A 163 -12.41 -2.12 -14.89
N ALA A 164 -12.23 -2.58 -13.65
CA ALA A 164 -13.17 -3.49 -13.01
C ALA A 164 -14.49 -2.81 -12.61
N ALA A 165 -14.47 -1.50 -12.34
CA ALA A 165 -15.67 -0.71 -12.02
C ALA A 165 -16.48 -0.31 -13.27
N GLN A 166 -15.85 -0.24 -14.45
CA GLN A 166 -16.52 0.14 -15.70
C GLN A 166 -17.76 -0.74 -16.04
N PRO A 167 -17.71 -2.08 -15.96
CA PRO A 167 -18.89 -2.92 -16.17
C PRO A 167 -20.02 -2.66 -15.16
N ALA A 168 -19.68 -2.42 -13.89
CA ALA A 168 -20.66 -2.15 -12.84
C ALA A 168 -21.34 -0.79 -13.02
N VAL A 169 -20.59 0.23 -13.45
CA VAL A 169 -21.14 1.55 -13.79
C VAL A 169 -22.03 1.48 -15.02
N LEU A 170 -21.65 0.71 -16.04
CA LEU A 170 -22.48 0.49 -17.24
C LEU A 170 -23.76 -0.29 -16.91
N ALA A 171 -23.70 -1.30 -16.04
CA ALA A 171 -24.87 -2.03 -15.57
C ALA A 171 -25.79 -1.16 -14.68
N ALA A 172 -25.23 -0.30 -13.83
CA ALA A 172 -26.00 0.66 -13.04
C ALA A 172 -26.59 1.80 -13.88
N ARG A 173 -25.98 2.10 -15.05
CA ARG A 173 -26.49 3.03 -16.07
C ARG A 173 -27.34 2.36 -17.14
N ALA A 174 -27.55 1.04 -17.05
CA ALA A 174 -28.57 0.41 -17.88
C ALA A 174 -29.85 1.21 -17.65
N PRO A 175 -30.52 1.69 -18.72
CA PRO A 175 -31.72 2.47 -18.54
C PRO A 175 -32.62 1.64 -17.64
N VAL A 176 -33.01 2.20 -16.50
CA VAL A 176 -34.19 1.73 -15.81
C VAL A 176 -35.26 1.84 -16.90
N VAL A 177 -35.58 0.72 -17.53
CA VAL A 177 -36.80 0.60 -18.30
C VAL A 177 -37.84 0.85 -17.24
N ALA A 178 -38.22 2.11 -17.10
CA ALA A 178 -39.35 2.51 -16.32
C ALA A 178 -40.47 1.76 -17.01
N HIS A 179 -40.84 0.62 -16.45
CA HIS A 179 -42.18 0.10 -16.63
C HIS A 179 -43.05 1.21 -16.05
N VAL A 180 -43.39 2.17 -16.91
CA VAL A 180 -44.48 3.08 -16.69
C VAL A 180 -45.67 2.15 -16.55
N ARG A 181 -45.99 1.80 -15.30
CA ARG A 181 -47.31 1.32 -14.96
C ARG A 181 -48.20 2.50 -15.27
N LEU A 182 -48.67 2.57 -16.51
CA LEU A 182 -49.88 3.28 -16.83
C LEU A 182 -50.91 2.65 -15.90
N ASN A 183 -51.17 3.31 -14.79
CA ASN A 183 -52.37 3.05 -14.01
C ASN A 183 -53.46 3.69 -14.86
N PRO A 184 -54.27 2.95 -15.62
CA PRO A 184 -55.48 3.54 -16.13
C PRO A 184 -56.26 3.95 -14.89
N LEU A 185 -56.29 5.26 -14.62
CA LEU A 185 -57.30 5.87 -13.77
C LEU A 185 -58.63 5.61 -14.49
N LEU A 186 -59.19 4.42 -14.29
CA LEU A 186 -60.57 4.14 -14.65
C LEU A 186 -61.40 5.07 -13.77
N PRO A 187 -62.14 6.04 -14.36
CA PRO A 187 -63.04 6.85 -13.56
C PRO A 187 -64.07 5.90 -12.92
N ALA A 188 -64.22 6.01 -11.61
CA ALA A 188 -65.23 5.28 -10.87
C ALA A 188 -66.60 5.66 -11.45
N LEU A 189 -67.26 4.72 -12.11
CA LEU A 189 -68.63 4.89 -12.61
C LEU A 189 -69.53 5.12 -11.39
N ALA A 190 -70.10 6.32 -11.30
CA ALA A 190 -71.08 6.68 -10.30
C ALA A 190 -72.32 5.77 -10.45
N PRO A 191 -72.92 5.27 -9.36
CA PRO A 191 -74.18 4.56 -9.44
C PRO A 191 -75.28 5.53 -9.88
N LEU A 192 -75.90 5.27 -11.03
CA LEU A 192 -77.14 5.91 -11.44
C LEU A 192 -78.25 5.48 -10.47
N ALA A 193 -78.55 6.37 -9.52
CA ALA A 193 -79.76 6.29 -8.72
C ALA A 193 -80.92 6.86 -9.55
N ASP A 194 -81.49 6.07 -10.45
CA ASP A 194 -82.75 6.40 -11.11
C ASP A 194 -83.93 6.05 -10.18
N GLY A 195 -84.24 6.99 -9.31
CA GLY A 195 -85.47 7.04 -8.53
C GLY A 195 -86.32 8.23 -8.97
N TRP A 196 -87.52 7.89 -9.47
CA TRP A 196 -88.77 8.69 -9.44
C TRP A 196 -88.98 9.77 -10.50
N SER A 197 -89.98 9.55 -11.37
CA SER A 197 -91.28 10.23 -11.21
C SER A 197 -92.36 9.60 -12.10
N GLY A 198 -93.15 8.70 -11.50
CA GLY A 198 -94.45 8.33 -12.04
C GLY A 198 -95.44 9.45 -11.79
N ARG A 199 -95.64 10.32 -12.79
CA ARG A 199 -96.86 11.13 -12.93
C ARG A 199 -97.28 11.05 -14.40
N GLY A 200 -98.30 10.23 -14.67
CA GLY A 200 -98.95 10.14 -15.98
C GLY A 200 -99.84 11.36 -16.24
N PRO A 201 -100.11 11.70 -17.52
CA PRO A 201 -101.05 12.75 -17.89
C PRO A 201 -102.51 12.27 -17.87
N PRO A 202 -103.47 13.18 -17.67
CA PRO A 202 -104.89 12.87 -17.49
C PRO A 202 -105.57 12.41 -18.79
N ARG A 203 -106.56 11.52 -18.65
CA ARG A 203 -107.53 11.22 -19.72
C ARG A 203 -108.70 12.19 -19.59
N GLY A 204 -109.13 12.75 -20.71
CA GLY A 204 -110.37 13.53 -20.82
C GLY A 204 -111.61 12.67 -20.71
#